data_AF-A0A2N5NX44-F1
#
_entry.id   AF-A0A2N5NX44-F1
#
_cell.length_a   1.000
_cell.length_b   1.000
_cell.length_c   1.000
_cell.angle_alpha   90.00
_cell.angle_beta   90.00
_cell.angle_gamma   90.00
#
_symmetry.space_group_name_H-M   'P 1'
#
loop_
_entity.id
_entity.type
_entity.pdbx_description
1 polymer ?
#
loop_
_entity_poly.entity_id
_entity_poly.type
_entity_poly.pdbx_seq_one_letter_code
_entity_poly.pdbx_strand_id
1 'polypeptide(L)'
;GIETSFRELKYAIGLCCFHSKKVEYIMQEIYARLILYNYCELITMHVIIQQKGTKHVYQMNYTIAIHICRYFLRNDISPPDVETLIQKNLLPVRPGRSDPRKVKPKSAVSFLYRVA
;
A
#
# COMPACT_ATOMS: atom_id res chain seq x y z
N GLY A 1 -12.79 2.54 3.20
CA GLY A 1 -13.46 2.40 4.52
C GLY A 1 -12.44 1.96 5.56
N ILE A 2 -12.76 2.05 6.85
CA ILE A 2 -11.77 1.89 7.94
C ILE A 2 -11.01 0.55 7.89
N GLU A 3 -11.70 -0.56 7.58
CA GLU A 3 -11.08 -1.88 7.45
C GLU A 3 -10.07 -1.95 6.29
N THR A 4 -10.39 -1.29 5.17
CA THR A 4 -9.52 -1.24 3.98
C THR A 4 -8.22 -0.51 4.30
N SER A 5 -8.31 0.64 4.98
CA SER A 5 -7.16 1.44 5.40
C SER A 5 -6.25 0.66 6.35
N PHE A 6 -6.81 -0.04 7.34
CA PHE A 6 -6.01 -0.88 8.24
C PHE A 6 -5.35 -2.06 7.50
N ARG A 7 -6.03 -2.64 6.50
CA ARG A 7 -5.44 -3.69 5.67
C ARG A 7 -4.25 -3.16 4.86
N GLU A 8 -4.35 -1.98 4.29
CA GLU A 8 -3.27 -1.33 3.53
C GLU A 8 -2.10 -0.95 4.43
N LEU A 9 -2.36 -0.33 5.57
CA LEU A 9 -1.34 -0.03 6.58
C LEU A 9 -0.61 -1.30 7.04
N LYS A 10 -1.36 -2.38 7.27
CA LYS A 10 -0.82 -3.65 7.73
C LYS A 10 0.06 -4.33 6.68
N TYR A 11 -0.44 -4.47 5.45
CA TYR A 11 0.17 -5.33 4.45
C TYR A 11 0.91 -4.60 3.32
N ALA A 12 0.48 -3.40 2.94
CA ALA A 12 1.14 -2.64 1.87
C ALA A 12 2.24 -1.71 2.42
N ILE A 13 1.98 -1.03 3.54
CA ILE A 13 3.01 -0.21 4.22
C ILE A 13 3.96 -1.10 5.04
N GLY A 14 3.44 -2.17 5.66
CA GLY A 14 4.23 -3.17 6.37
C GLY A 14 4.22 -3.04 7.90
N LEU A 15 3.10 -2.62 8.50
CA LEU A 15 2.94 -2.54 9.97
C LEU A 15 2.92 -3.92 10.66
N CYS A 16 3.00 -5.03 9.92
CA CYS A 16 3.18 -6.37 10.49
C CYS A 16 4.60 -6.67 10.99
N CYS A 17 5.62 -5.95 10.51
CA CYS A 17 7.02 -6.35 10.68
C CYS A 17 7.84 -5.19 11.27
N PHE A 18 8.20 -5.29 12.56
CA PHE A 18 9.00 -4.30 13.28
C PHE A 18 10.48 -4.70 13.38
N HIS A 19 11.39 -3.77 13.12
CA HIS A 19 12.83 -4.03 13.20
C HIS A 19 13.31 -4.06 14.66
N SER A 20 12.79 -3.16 15.49
CA SER A 20 13.20 -3.06 16.89
C SER A 20 12.59 -4.14 17.79
N LYS A 21 13.32 -4.44 18.88
CA LYS A 21 12.83 -5.22 20.02
C LYS A 21 12.41 -4.32 21.19
N LYS A 22 12.92 -3.09 21.27
CA LYS A 22 12.59 -2.11 22.33
C LYS A 22 11.23 -1.49 22.06
N VAL A 23 10.38 -1.42 23.08
CA VAL A 23 8.99 -0.95 22.97
C VAL A 23 8.93 0.49 22.47
N GLU A 24 9.83 1.34 22.95
CA GLU A 24 9.90 2.76 22.59
C GLU A 24 10.16 2.93 21.08
N TYR A 25 11.07 2.15 20.53
CA TYR A 25 11.39 2.17 19.11
C TYR A 25 10.32 1.48 18.25
N ILE A 26 9.63 0.46 18.79
CA ILE A 26 8.45 -0.11 18.12
C ILE A 26 7.37 0.96 17.98
N MET A 27 7.11 1.76 19.01
CA MET A 27 6.17 2.88 18.93
C MET A 27 6.59 3.90 17.87
N GLN A 28 7.88 4.27 17.83
CA GLN A 28 8.40 5.15 16.78
C GLN A 28 8.17 4.58 15.37
N GLU A 29 8.40 3.29 15.18
CA GLU A 29 8.15 2.61 13.91
C GLU A 29 6.65 2.59 13.53
N ILE A 30 5.73 2.47 14.51
CA ILE A 30 4.29 2.58 14.26
C ILE A 30 3.95 3.97 13.75
N TYR A 31 4.42 5.02 14.44
CA TYR A 31 4.17 6.41 14.05
C TYR A 31 4.77 6.74 12.69
N ALA A 32 6.00 6.31 12.41
CA ALA A 32 6.63 6.51 11.10
C ALA A 32 5.82 5.87 9.96
N ARG A 33 5.29 4.64 10.17
CA ARG A 33 4.43 3.97 9.17
C ARG A 33 3.07 4.65 9.00
N LEU A 34 2.47 5.19 10.07
CA LEU A 34 1.25 5.98 9.98
C LEU A 34 1.46 7.28 9.20
N ILE A 35 2.57 7.99 9.47
CA ILE A 35 2.94 9.20 8.73
C ILE A 35 3.14 8.87 7.25
N LEU A 36 3.87 7.79 6.94
CA LEU A 36 4.06 7.33 5.56
C LEU A 36 2.72 6.98 4.87
N TYR A 37 1.80 6.33 5.58
CA TYR A 37 0.47 6.05 5.05
C TYR A 37 -0.27 7.35 4.71
N ASN A 38 -0.32 8.31 5.62
CA ASN A 38 -0.98 9.60 5.39
C ASN A 38 -0.34 10.37 4.23
N TYR A 39 0.99 10.33 4.11
CA TYR A 39 1.72 10.90 2.97
C TYR A 39 1.30 10.28 1.64
N CYS A 40 1.22 8.94 1.58
CA CYS A 40 0.75 8.24 0.39
C CYS A 40 -0.70 8.60 0.06
N GLU A 41 -1.59 8.66 1.06
CA GLU A 41 -3.00 9.05 0.89
C GLU A 41 -3.13 10.47 0.33
N LEU A 42 -2.31 11.40 0.81
CA LEU A 42 -2.30 12.78 0.30
C LEU A 42 -1.93 12.81 -1.19
N ILE A 43 -0.90 12.08 -1.62
CA ILE A 43 -0.52 12.01 -3.03
C ILE A 43 -1.61 11.37 -3.87
N THR A 44 -2.14 10.23 -3.41
CA THR A 44 -3.12 9.47 -4.18
C THR A 44 -4.45 10.20 -4.32
N MET A 45 -4.83 11.05 -3.35
CA MET A 45 -6.00 11.93 -3.47
C MET A 45 -5.91 12.90 -4.66
N HIS A 46 -4.70 13.33 -5.05
CA HIS A 46 -4.50 14.22 -6.19
C HIS A 46 -4.46 13.48 -7.53
N VAL A 47 -4.36 12.15 -7.52
CA VAL A 47 -4.33 11.35 -8.73
C VAL A 47 -5.73 11.22 -9.33
N ILE A 48 -5.93 11.85 -10.48
CA ILE A 48 -7.18 11.72 -11.24
C ILE A 48 -7.26 10.31 -11.84
N ILE A 49 -8.28 9.54 -11.44
CA ILE A 49 -8.55 8.21 -12.01
C ILE A 49 -9.34 8.38 -13.30
N GLN A 50 -8.66 8.29 -14.44
CA GLN A 50 -9.33 8.28 -15.74
C GLN A 50 -9.94 6.91 -16.01
N GLN A 51 -11.29 6.87 -16.04
CA GLN A 51 -12.01 5.66 -16.40
C GLN A 51 -11.82 5.39 -17.90
N LYS A 52 -11.51 4.14 -18.23
CA LYS A 52 -11.42 3.70 -19.63
C LYS A 52 -12.82 3.30 -20.09
N GLY A 53 -13.15 3.54 -21.35
CA GLY A 53 -14.41 3.10 -21.98
C GLY A 53 -14.50 1.58 -22.19
N THR A 54 -13.98 0.78 -21.26
CA THR A 54 -14.04 -0.67 -21.30
C THR A 54 -15.14 -1.20 -20.39
N LYS A 55 -15.38 -2.53 -20.42
CA LYS A 55 -16.39 -3.21 -19.61
C LYS A 55 -16.25 -2.98 -18.09
N HIS A 56 -15.06 -2.64 -17.59
CA HIS A 56 -14.78 -2.59 -16.14
C HIS A 56 -14.50 -1.16 -15.68
N VAL A 57 -15.00 -0.83 -14.49
CA VAL A 57 -14.56 0.34 -13.74
C VAL A 57 -13.16 0.08 -13.19
N TYR A 58 -12.29 1.08 -13.22
CA TYR A 58 -10.94 0.99 -12.69
C TYR A 58 -10.84 1.66 -11.34
N GLN A 59 -10.09 1.03 -10.45
CA GLN A 59 -9.70 1.52 -9.13
C GLN A 59 -8.19 1.63 -9.02
N MET A 60 -7.73 2.39 -8.05
CA MET A 60 -6.30 2.56 -7.81
C MET A 60 -5.66 1.27 -7.27
N ASN A 61 -4.43 1.00 -7.73
CA ASN A 61 -3.59 -0.05 -7.17
C ASN A 61 -2.79 0.48 -5.98
N TYR A 62 -3.37 0.42 -4.78
CA TYR A 62 -2.77 0.98 -3.56
C TYR A 62 -1.36 0.44 -3.29
N THR A 63 -1.11 -0.85 -3.50
CA THR A 63 0.23 -1.43 -3.27
C THR A 63 1.27 -0.76 -4.17
N ILE A 64 0.99 -0.64 -5.47
CA ILE A 64 1.90 0.00 -6.42
C ILE A 64 2.02 1.50 -6.15
N ALA A 65 0.92 2.18 -5.82
CA ALA A 65 0.92 3.59 -5.48
C ALA A 65 1.83 3.88 -4.27
N ILE A 66 1.75 3.08 -3.21
CA ILE A 66 2.63 3.18 -2.03
C ILE A 66 4.10 3.00 -2.43
N HIS A 67 4.42 2.02 -3.28
CA HIS A 67 5.79 1.84 -3.77
C HIS A 67 6.30 3.06 -4.52
N ILE A 68 5.50 3.61 -5.44
CA ILE A 68 5.83 4.83 -6.19
C ILE A 68 6.05 6.00 -5.24
N CYS A 69 5.16 6.21 -4.25
CA CYS A 69 5.30 7.27 -3.25
C CYS A 69 6.60 7.13 -2.44
N ARG A 70 7.01 5.89 -2.11
CA ARG A 70 8.29 5.63 -1.41
C ARG A 70 9.50 5.94 -2.28
N TYR A 71 9.46 5.62 -3.58
CA TYR A 71 10.53 5.99 -4.51
C TYR A 71 10.61 7.51 -4.67
N PHE A 72 9.47 8.19 -4.75
CA PHE A 72 9.42 9.64 -4.78
C PHE A 72 10.03 10.26 -3.51
N LEU A 73 9.68 9.74 -2.32
CA LEU A 73 10.25 10.19 -1.05
C LEU A 73 11.79 9.99 -0.97
N ARG A 74 12.33 9.01 -1.69
CA ARG A 74 13.77 8.74 -1.79
C ARG A 74 14.49 9.60 -2.84
N ASN A 75 13.75 10.45 -3.57
CA ASN A 75 14.23 11.22 -4.72
C ASN A 75 14.67 10.35 -5.91
N ASP A 76 14.17 9.11 -6.00
CA ASP A 76 14.47 8.20 -7.13
C ASP A 76 13.63 8.55 -8.38
N ILE A 77 12.61 9.41 -8.23
CA ILE A 77 11.66 9.81 -9.27
C ILE A 77 11.44 11.33 -9.13
N SER A 78 11.42 12.07 -10.25
CA SER A 78 11.11 13.50 -10.26
C SER A 78 9.62 13.75 -10.58
N PRO A 79 8.98 14.79 -10.03
CA PRO A 79 7.68 15.24 -10.53
C PRO A 79 7.79 15.67 -12.01
N PRO A 80 6.76 15.48 -12.85
CA PRO A 80 5.39 15.00 -12.58
C PRO A 80 5.20 13.47 -12.73
N ASP A 81 6.27 12.68 -12.73
CA ASP A 81 6.19 11.25 -13.09
C ASP A 81 5.39 10.42 -12.10
N VAL A 82 5.28 10.85 -10.84
CA VAL A 82 4.59 10.13 -9.76
C VAL A 82 3.12 9.85 -10.09
N GLU A 83 2.36 10.90 -10.41
CA GLU A 83 0.91 10.80 -10.68
C GLU A 83 0.65 9.98 -11.94
N THR A 84 1.45 10.21 -12.98
CA THR A 84 1.32 9.50 -14.26
C THR A 84 1.63 8.01 -14.11
N LEU A 85 2.62 7.64 -13.29
CA LEU A 85 2.95 6.24 -12.98
C LEU A 85 1.82 5.57 -12.20
N ILE A 86 1.19 6.27 -11.27
CA ILE A 86 0.03 5.74 -10.53
C ILE A 86 -1.15 5.51 -11.50
N GLN A 87 -1.45 6.48 -12.38
CA GLN A 87 -2.51 6.37 -13.38
C GLN A 87 -2.30 5.20 -14.36
N LYS A 88 -1.05 4.90 -14.74
CA LYS A 88 -0.74 3.77 -15.61
C LYS A 88 -1.04 2.41 -14.96
N ASN A 89 -1.01 2.33 -13.64
CA ASN A 89 -1.08 1.09 -12.87
C ASN A 89 -2.45 0.81 -12.22
N LEU A 90 -3.56 1.31 -12.78
CA LEU A 90 -4.91 1.05 -12.26
C LEU A 90 -5.35 -0.42 -12.40
N LEU A 91 -6.20 -0.89 -11.48
CA LEU A 91 -6.77 -2.23 -11.47
C LEU A 91 -8.25 -2.23 -11.86
N PRO A 92 -8.72 -3.17 -12.71
CA PRO A 92 -10.14 -3.30 -13.00
C PRO A 92 -10.91 -3.91 -11.83
N VAL A 93 -12.03 -3.31 -11.45
CA VAL A 93 -13.02 -3.84 -10.51
C VAL A 93 -13.86 -4.88 -11.24
N ARG A 94 -13.85 -6.12 -10.73
CA ARG A 94 -14.58 -7.26 -11.31
C ARG A 94 -15.67 -7.72 -10.34
N PRO A 95 -16.91 -7.22 -10.46
CA PRO A 95 -18.01 -7.67 -9.61
C PRO A 95 -18.36 -9.13 -9.92
N GLY A 96 -18.91 -9.84 -8.92
CA GLY A 96 -19.40 -11.22 -9.12
C GLY A 96 -18.31 -12.29 -9.25
N ARG A 97 -17.13 -12.09 -8.63
CA ARG A 97 -16.16 -13.19 -8.52
C ARG A 97 -16.69 -14.28 -7.60
N SER A 98 -16.97 -15.44 -8.17
CA SER A 98 -17.42 -16.63 -7.42
C SER A 98 -16.28 -17.58 -7.05
N ASP A 99 -15.07 -17.37 -7.56
CA ASP A 99 -13.91 -18.21 -7.22
C ASP A 99 -13.59 -18.04 -5.72
N PRO A 100 -13.79 -19.09 -4.89
CA PRO A 100 -13.56 -18.98 -3.46
C PRO A 100 -12.08 -18.72 -3.20
N ARG A 101 -11.80 -17.75 -2.33
CA ARG A 101 -10.44 -17.47 -1.90
C ARG A 101 -9.87 -18.73 -1.26
N LYS A 102 -8.79 -19.29 -1.83
CA LYS A 102 -8.03 -20.37 -1.21
C LYS A 102 -7.33 -19.85 0.05
N VAL A 103 -8.02 -19.93 1.18
CA VAL A 103 -7.47 -19.52 2.48
C VAL A 103 -6.43 -20.55 2.89
N LYS A 104 -5.16 -20.16 2.91
CA LYS A 104 -4.11 -20.96 3.52
C LYS A 104 -4.07 -20.67 5.02
N PRO A 105 -3.92 -21.70 5.89
CA PRO A 105 -3.68 -21.46 7.30
C PRO A 105 -2.40 -20.62 7.45
N LYS A 106 -2.44 -19.62 8.32
CA LYS A 106 -1.28 -18.77 8.60
C LYS A 106 -0.28 -19.58 9.43
N SER A 107 0.94 -19.70 8.95
CA SER A 107 2.05 -20.25 9.74
C SER A 107 2.47 -19.26 10.83
N ALA A 108 3.07 -19.78 11.90
CA ALA A 108 3.72 -18.94 12.89
C ALA A 108 4.84 -18.12 12.21
N VAL A 109 4.79 -16.81 12.37
CA VAL A 109 5.83 -15.91 11.87
C VAL A 109 6.87 -15.75 12.98
N SER A 110 8.07 -16.30 12.77
CA SER A 110 9.18 -16.12 13.71
C SER A 110 9.74 -14.70 13.61
N PHE A 111 10.48 -14.26 14.63
CA PHE A 111 11.17 -12.96 14.63
C PHE A 111 12.41 -12.92 13.71
N LEU A 112 12.64 -13.92 12.86
CA LEU A 112 13.77 -13.96 11.92
C LEU A 112 13.73 -12.80 10.91
N TYR A 113 12.55 -12.25 10.62
CA TYR A 113 12.43 -11.05 9.77
C TYR A 113 13.16 -9.81 10.32
N ARG A 114 13.65 -9.85 11.57
CA ARG A 114 14.43 -8.77 12.21
C ARG A 114 15.95 -8.89 12.01
N VAL A 115 16.41 -9.98 11.39
CA VAL A 115 17.85 -10.27 11.21
C VAL A 115 18.34 -9.89 9.80
N ALA A 116 17.42 -9.76 8.84
CA ALA A 116 17.70 -9.39 7.45
C ALA A 116 17.66 -7.87 7.21
#